data_AF-A0AA96S8E6-F1
#
_entry.id   AF-A0AA96S8E6-F1
#
_cell.length_a   1.000
_cell.length_b   1.000
_cell.length_c   1.000
_cell.angle_alpha   90.00
_cell.angle_beta   90.00
_cell.angle_gamma   90.00
#
_symmetry.space_group_name_H-M   'P 1'
#
loop_
_entity.id
_entity.type
_entity.pdbx_description
1 polymer ?
#
loop_
_entity_poly.entity_id
_entity_poly.type
_entity_poly.pdbx_seq_one_letter_code
_entity_poly.pdbx_strand_id
1 'polypeptide(L)'
;MPILHMPLETTRFVKENNMKKVGLIATDGTIKSKLYQNSCRNYRIDVIEPDKEMQEKVMEEIYAIKGGNLEAGFLHFSMVANQLKENGAEAIIAGCTEVPLVLKSSEIITIIDPTEILAKMVIKIANEKDEKIIEVYFESEECGSMRPSYNTYDKLKKPP
;
A
#
# COMPACT_ATOMS: atom_id res chain seq x y z
N MET A 1 -22.70 -9.42 6.72
CA MET A 1 -21.82 -8.32 6.28
C MET A 1 -20.57 -8.93 5.66
N PRO A 2 -20.17 -8.57 4.43
CA PRO A 2 -18.94 -9.07 3.83
C PRO A 2 -17.72 -8.52 4.58
N ILE A 3 -16.64 -9.31 4.67
CA ILE A 3 -15.36 -8.90 5.27
C ILE A 3 -14.33 -8.84 4.15
N LEU A 4 -13.63 -7.71 4.03
CA LEU A 4 -12.53 -7.55 3.09
C LEU A 4 -11.21 -7.87 3.80
N HIS A 5 -10.46 -8.83 3.26
CA HIS A 5 -9.22 -9.30 3.85
C HIS A 5 -8.03 -8.55 3.24
N MET A 6 -7.61 -7.44 3.88
CA MET A 6 -6.59 -6.53 3.37
C MET A 6 -5.29 -7.21 2.86
N PRO A 7 -4.65 -8.16 3.58
CA PRO A 7 -3.47 -8.83 3.05
C PRO A 7 -3.74 -9.61 1.75
N LEU A 8 -4.94 -10.19 1.62
CA LEU A 8 -5.31 -10.97 0.43
C LEU A 8 -5.56 -10.06 -0.77
N GLU A 9 -6.28 -8.96 -0.57
CA GLU A 9 -6.51 -7.98 -1.64
C GLU A 9 -5.20 -7.30 -2.07
N THR A 10 -4.29 -7.03 -1.13
CA THR A 10 -2.94 -6.54 -1.45
C THR A 10 -2.18 -7.58 -2.27
N THR A 11 -2.22 -8.86 -1.91
CA THR A 11 -1.59 -9.92 -2.71
C THR A 11 -2.17 -10.00 -4.12
N ARG A 12 -3.49 -9.83 -4.30
CA ARG A 12 -4.10 -9.81 -5.63
C ARG A 12 -3.60 -8.65 -6.47
N PHE A 13 -3.51 -7.46 -5.87
CA PHE A 13 -2.91 -6.30 -6.53
C PHE A 13 -1.46 -6.59 -6.97
N VAL A 14 -0.64 -7.19 -6.08
CA VAL A 14 0.74 -7.56 -6.41
C VAL A 14 0.79 -8.54 -7.59
N LYS A 15 -0.09 -9.55 -7.58
CA LYS A 15 -0.20 -10.56 -8.64
C LYS A 15 -0.62 -9.95 -9.99
N GLU A 16 -1.63 -9.08 -9.99
CA GLU A 16 -2.16 -8.43 -11.19
C GLU A 16 -1.11 -7.54 -11.86
N ASN A 17 -0.20 -6.98 -11.06
CA ASN A 17 0.95 -6.21 -11.54
C ASN A 17 2.19 -7.08 -11.83
N ASN A 18 2.02 -8.40 -11.93
CA ASN A 18 3.05 -9.38 -12.33
C ASN A 18 4.30 -9.46 -11.45
N MET A 19 4.30 -8.87 -10.26
CA MET A 19 5.41 -8.95 -9.31
C MET A 19 5.49 -10.36 -8.70
N LYS A 20 6.72 -10.83 -8.46
CA LYS A 20 7.02 -12.13 -7.85
C LYS A 20 7.67 -12.03 -6.48
N LYS A 21 8.22 -10.87 -6.15
CA LYS A 21 8.95 -10.66 -4.91
C LYS A 21 8.72 -9.25 -4.38
N VAL A 22 8.23 -9.15 -3.15
CA VAL A 22 7.89 -7.88 -2.51
C VAL A 22 8.54 -7.76 -1.15
N GLY A 23 9.01 -6.57 -0.81
CA GLY A 23 9.44 -6.24 0.55
C GLY A 23 8.22 -5.93 1.42
N LEU A 24 8.32 -6.18 2.73
CA LEU A 24 7.27 -5.88 3.69
C LEU A 24 7.83 -5.06 4.85
N ILE A 25 7.36 -3.82 4.99
CA ILE A 25 7.62 -2.99 6.18
C ILE A 25 6.36 -3.04 7.04
N ALA A 26 6.43 -3.71 8.19
CA ALA A 26 5.30 -3.88 9.09
C ALA A 26 5.72 -4.07 10.54
N THR A 27 4.76 -3.98 11.47
CA THR A 27 5.02 -4.28 12.89
C THR A 27 5.45 -5.72 13.12
N ASP A 28 6.17 -5.97 14.21
CA ASP A 28 6.54 -7.32 14.67
C ASP A 28 5.33 -8.25 14.79
N GLY A 29 4.18 -7.73 15.24
CA GLY A 29 2.94 -8.50 15.30
C GLY A 29 2.48 -8.99 13.92
N THR A 30 2.61 -8.14 12.90
CA THR A 30 2.27 -8.50 11.51
C THR A 30 3.28 -9.49 10.93
N ILE A 31 4.58 -9.28 11.18
CA ILE A 31 5.64 -10.20 10.74
C ILE A 31 5.51 -11.57 11.40
N LYS A 32 5.24 -11.62 12.72
CA LYS A 32 5.10 -12.86 13.49
C LYS A 32 3.85 -13.65 13.13
N SER A 33 2.74 -12.98 12.88
CA SER A 33 1.48 -13.62 12.47
C SER A 33 1.50 -14.15 11.03
N LYS A 34 2.49 -13.73 10.23
CA LYS A 34 2.70 -14.16 8.84
C LYS A 34 1.50 -13.88 7.91
N LEU A 35 0.70 -12.83 8.18
CA LEU A 35 -0.52 -12.53 7.43
C LEU A 35 -0.28 -12.31 5.93
N TYR A 36 0.69 -11.47 5.58
CA TYR A 36 1.05 -11.19 4.19
C TYR A 36 1.79 -12.35 3.55
N GLN A 37 2.69 -13.00 4.30
CA GLN A 37 3.49 -14.13 3.87
C GLN A 37 2.60 -15.30 3.47
N ASN A 38 1.59 -15.62 4.30
CA ASN A 38 0.62 -16.68 4.01
C ASN A 38 -0.25 -16.32 2.80
N SER A 39 -0.69 -15.06 2.70
CA SER A 39 -1.48 -14.58 1.56
C SER A 39 -0.69 -14.67 0.25
N CYS A 40 0.53 -14.11 0.21
CA CYS A 40 1.43 -14.10 -0.94
C CYS A 40 1.88 -15.51 -1.38
N ARG A 41 2.14 -16.42 -0.43
CA ARG A 41 2.52 -17.81 -0.72
C ARG A 41 1.52 -18.52 -1.62
N ASN A 42 0.22 -18.31 -1.39
CA ASN A 42 -0.85 -18.92 -2.20
C ASN A 42 -0.82 -18.48 -3.68
N TYR A 43 -0.13 -17.38 -3.97
CA TYR A 43 0.04 -16.81 -5.31
C TYR A 43 1.47 -16.93 -5.84
N ARG A 44 2.35 -17.69 -5.15
CA ARG A 44 3.77 -17.85 -5.48
C ARG A 44 4.51 -16.51 -5.56
N ILE A 45 4.21 -15.64 -4.59
CA ILE A 45 4.89 -14.37 -4.38
C ILE A 45 5.75 -14.49 -3.13
N ASP A 46 7.03 -14.19 -3.26
CA ASP A 46 7.99 -14.15 -2.16
C ASP A 46 7.86 -12.83 -1.39
N VAL A 47 7.88 -12.93 -0.06
CA VAL A 47 7.89 -11.76 0.83
C VAL A 47 9.24 -11.67 1.50
N ILE A 48 9.94 -10.56 1.29
CA ILE A 48 11.20 -10.23 1.95
C ILE A 48 10.89 -9.32 3.14
N GLU A 49 11.47 -9.67 4.28
CA GLU A 49 11.37 -8.91 5.52
C GLU A 49 12.70 -8.20 5.77
N PRO A 50 12.72 -7.04 6.45
CA PRO A 50 13.95 -6.44 6.93
C PRO A 50 14.72 -7.44 7.80
N ASP A 51 16.04 -7.31 7.86
CA ASP A 51 16.79 -8.03 8.87
C ASP A 51 16.42 -7.57 10.28
N LYS A 52 16.94 -8.25 11.30
CA LYS A 52 16.57 -7.97 12.69
C LYS A 52 16.91 -6.52 13.11
N GLU A 53 18.06 -6.00 12.72
CA GLU A 53 18.49 -4.65 13.11
C GLU A 53 17.59 -3.60 12.44
N MET A 54 17.27 -3.79 11.16
CA MET A 54 16.38 -2.91 10.41
C MET A 54 14.94 -3.02 10.89
N GLN A 55 14.49 -4.20 11.29
CA GLN A 55 13.16 -4.40 11.88
C GLN A 55 13.01 -3.66 13.22
N GLU A 56 14.06 -3.63 14.05
CA GLU A 56 14.08 -2.83 15.28
C GLU A 56 13.89 -1.33 14.96
N LYS A 57 14.61 -0.80 13.95
CA LYS A 57 14.44 0.58 13.48
C LYS A 57 13.04 0.85 12.89
N VAL A 58 12.48 -0.10 12.13
CA VAL A 58 11.10 0.00 11.64
C VAL A 58 10.12 0.20 12.78
N MET A 59 10.27 -0.57 13.87
CA MET A 59 9.41 -0.46 15.04
C MET A 59 9.56 0.88 15.74
N GLU A 60 10.78 1.36 15.95
CA GLU A 60 11.04 2.69 16.54
C GLU A 60 10.36 3.80 15.74
N GLU A 61 10.49 3.79 14.41
CA GLU A 61 9.89 4.81 13.55
C GLU A 61 8.37 4.75 13.52
N ILE A 62 7.76 3.56 13.47
CA ILE A 62 6.31 3.42 13.53
C ILE A 62 5.77 4.07 14.82
N TYR A 63 6.42 3.83 15.96
CA TYR A 63 6.00 4.43 17.23
C TYR A 63 6.31 5.92 17.33
N ALA A 64 7.42 6.40 16.78
CA ALA A 64 7.75 7.82 16.74
C ALA A 64 6.73 8.62 15.91
N ILE A 65 6.39 8.14 14.72
CA ILE A 65 5.37 8.74 13.84
C ILE A 65 4.00 8.74 14.52
N LYS A 66 3.64 7.62 15.17
CA LYS A 66 2.41 7.52 15.95
C LYS A 66 2.36 8.52 17.12
N GLY A 67 3.53 8.87 17.68
CA GLY A 67 3.70 9.92 18.69
C GLY A 67 3.73 11.34 18.13
N GLY A 68 3.63 11.52 16.81
CA GLY A 68 3.64 12.82 16.13
C GLY A 68 5.02 13.30 15.66
N ASN A 69 6.07 12.48 15.80
CA ASN A 69 7.40 12.82 15.32
C ASN A 69 7.63 12.23 13.91
N LEU A 70 7.63 13.10 12.90
CA LEU A 70 7.84 12.73 11.50
C LEU A 70 9.28 12.94 11.01
N GLU A 71 10.15 13.61 11.79
CA GLU A 71 11.41 14.17 11.28
C GLU A 71 12.44 13.10 10.85
N ALA A 72 12.43 11.92 11.48
CA ALA A 72 13.38 10.84 11.17
C ALA A 72 12.82 9.75 10.23
N GLY A 73 11.49 9.63 10.13
CA GLY A 73 10.81 8.49 9.51
C GLY A 73 11.16 8.27 8.04
N PHE A 74 11.34 9.36 7.28
CA PHE A 74 11.69 9.24 5.87
C PHE A 74 13.05 8.59 5.66
N LEU A 75 14.09 9.03 6.38
CA LEU A 75 15.44 8.53 6.17
C LEU A 75 15.53 7.05 6.52
N HIS A 76 15.00 6.66 7.68
CA HIS A 76 15.06 5.29 8.16
C HIS A 76 14.22 4.34 7.29
N PHE A 77 12.98 4.66 6.95
CA PHE A 77 12.21 3.81 6.03
C PHE A 77 12.81 3.77 4.63
N SER A 78 13.48 4.83 4.16
CA SER A 78 14.21 4.80 2.89
C SER A 78 15.39 3.84 2.95
N MET A 79 16.13 3.80 4.05
CA MET A 79 17.23 2.82 4.24
C MET A 79 16.69 1.39 4.23
N VAL A 80 15.59 1.13 4.93
CA VAL A 80 14.95 -0.20 4.96
C VAL A 80 14.44 -0.59 3.57
N ALA A 81 13.77 0.34 2.87
CA ALA A 81 13.28 0.10 1.51
C ALA A 81 14.42 -0.19 0.52
N ASN A 82 15.55 0.52 0.64
CA ASN A 82 16.74 0.26 -0.17
C ASN A 82 17.33 -1.12 0.11
N GLN A 83 17.46 -1.52 1.38
CA GLN A 83 17.93 -2.86 1.73
C GLN A 83 17.01 -3.94 1.13
N LEU A 84 15.70 -3.78 1.26
CA LEU A 84 14.72 -4.72 0.70
C LEU A 84 14.84 -4.79 -0.83
N LYS A 85 15.05 -3.65 -1.49
CA LYS A 85 15.29 -3.57 -2.93
C LYS A 85 16.58 -4.28 -3.32
N GLU A 86 17.68 -4.08 -2.61
CA GLU A 86 18.96 -4.77 -2.83
C GLU A 86 18.83 -6.28 -2.68
N ASN A 87 17.95 -6.74 -1.79
CA ASN A 87 17.58 -8.15 -1.63
C ASN A 87 16.62 -8.67 -2.71
N GLY A 88 16.24 -7.83 -3.68
CA GLY A 88 15.46 -8.18 -4.86
C GLY A 88 13.96 -7.89 -4.77
N ALA A 89 13.51 -7.07 -3.82
CA ALA A 89 12.12 -6.62 -3.81
C ALA A 89 11.80 -5.74 -5.04
N GLU A 90 10.73 -6.09 -5.75
CA GLU A 90 10.23 -5.33 -6.90
C GLU A 90 9.35 -4.14 -6.46
N ALA A 91 8.73 -4.26 -5.30
CA ALA A 91 7.97 -3.22 -4.62
C ALA A 91 7.95 -3.47 -3.11
N ILE A 92 7.56 -2.45 -2.34
CA ILE A 92 7.43 -2.53 -0.88
C ILE A 92 5.95 -2.43 -0.50
N ILE A 93 5.45 -3.42 0.23
CA ILE A 93 4.17 -3.35 0.92
C ILE A 93 4.37 -2.54 2.21
N ALA A 94 3.69 -1.40 2.29
CA ALA A 94 3.59 -0.58 3.49
C ALA A 94 2.55 -1.19 4.45
N GLY A 95 2.94 -2.24 5.17
CA GLY A 95 2.07 -2.99 6.08
C GLY A 95 1.64 -2.24 7.35
N CYS A 96 2.02 -0.97 7.50
CA CYS A 96 1.58 -0.06 8.56
C CYS A 96 1.19 1.29 7.95
N THR A 97 0.12 1.89 8.48
CA THR A 97 -0.45 3.15 8.00
C THR A 97 0.46 4.36 8.16
N GLU A 98 1.49 4.25 9.01
CA GLU A 98 2.49 5.27 9.26
C GLU A 98 3.53 5.35 8.13
N VAL A 99 3.84 4.22 7.48
CA VAL A 99 4.88 4.15 6.44
C VAL A 99 4.55 5.06 5.25
N PRO A 100 3.32 5.05 4.67
CA PRO A 100 2.96 5.92 3.56
C PRO A 100 2.91 7.41 3.93
N LEU A 101 2.94 7.79 5.23
CA LEU A 101 2.95 9.21 5.62
C LEU A 101 4.29 9.88 5.27
N VAL A 102 5.39 9.13 5.34
CA VAL A 102 6.73 9.66 5.11
C VAL A 102 7.40 9.04 3.88
N LEU A 103 7.14 7.76 3.55
CA LEU A 103 7.74 7.09 2.41
C LEU A 103 6.76 7.05 1.22
N LYS A 104 7.17 7.63 0.08
CA LYS A 104 6.38 7.68 -1.16
C LYS A 104 7.05 6.88 -2.27
N SER A 105 6.23 6.41 -3.21
CA SER A 105 6.73 5.81 -4.46
C SER A 105 7.64 6.78 -5.20
N SER A 106 8.67 6.24 -5.83
CA SER A 106 9.63 6.98 -6.66
C SER A 106 9.99 6.14 -7.89
N GLU A 107 10.81 6.68 -8.79
CA GLU A 107 11.39 5.92 -9.90
C GLU A 107 12.26 4.73 -9.41
N ILE A 108 12.71 4.77 -8.16
CA ILE A 108 13.61 3.77 -7.59
C ILE A 108 12.81 2.58 -7.05
N ILE A 109 11.69 2.82 -6.37
CA ILE A 109 10.91 1.75 -5.75
C ILE A 109 9.44 2.15 -5.63
N THR A 110 8.56 1.20 -5.95
CA THR A 110 7.11 1.36 -5.77
C THR A 110 6.71 1.02 -4.35
N ILE A 111 5.95 1.91 -3.71
CA ILE A 111 5.30 1.66 -2.43
C ILE A 111 3.84 1.29 -2.68
N ILE A 112 3.45 0.13 -2.16
CA ILE A 112 2.09 -0.40 -2.21
C ILE A 112 1.45 -0.11 -0.85
N ASP A 113 0.42 0.73 -0.82
CA ASP A 113 -0.36 1.04 0.38
C ASP A 113 -1.62 0.14 0.45
N PRO A 114 -1.65 -0.85 1.37
CA PRO A 114 -2.82 -1.70 1.58
C PRO A 114 -4.09 -0.93 1.97
N THR A 115 -3.94 0.23 2.61
CA THR A 115 -5.05 1.11 2.98
C THR A 115 -5.70 1.71 1.75
N GLU A 116 -4.89 2.18 0.80
CA GLU A 116 -5.37 2.73 -0.47
C GLU A 116 -6.08 1.66 -1.31
N ILE A 117 -5.50 0.46 -1.40
CA ILE A 117 -6.12 -0.68 -2.09
C ILE A 117 -7.48 -1.01 -1.48
N LEU A 118 -7.55 -1.09 -0.14
CA LEU A 118 -8.79 -1.41 0.55
C LEU A 118 -9.85 -0.32 0.33
N ALA A 119 -9.47 0.96 0.40
CA ALA A 119 -10.38 2.08 0.14
C ALA A 119 -10.96 2.03 -1.29
N LYS A 120 -10.10 1.80 -2.29
CA LYS A 120 -10.53 1.61 -3.69
C LYS A 120 -11.50 0.43 -3.84
N MET A 121 -11.23 -0.69 -3.17
CA MET A 121 -12.12 -1.85 -3.21
C MET A 121 -13.47 -1.58 -2.54
N VAL A 122 -13.49 -0.83 -1.43
CA VAL A 122 -14.74 -0.42 -0.77
C VAL A 122 -15.58 0.44 -1.71
N ILE A 123 -14.98 1.43 -2.38
CA ILE A 123 -15.67 2.27 -3.36
C ILE A 123 -16.22 1.43 -4.50
N LYS A 124 -15.40 0.52 -5.05
CA LYS A 124 -15.81 -0.39 -6.12
C LYS A 124 -17.01 -1.23 -5.72
N ILE A 125 -16.99 -1.88 -4.55
CA ILE A 125 -18.11 -2.72 -4.07
C ILE A 125 -19.36 -1.89 -3.78
N ALA A 126 -19.20 -0.67 -3.24
CA ALA A 126 -20.32 0.23 -2.99
C ALA A 126 -20.98 0.64 -4.32
N ASN A 127 -20.17 0.96 -5.33
CA ASN A 127 -20.64 1.36 -6.65
C ASN A 127 -21.15 0.17 -7.49
N GLU A 128 -20.60 -1.03 -7.38
CA GLU A 128 -21.12 -2.21 -8.11
C GLU A 128 -22.51 -2.66 -7.64
N LYS A 129 -22.95 -2.20 -6.46
CA LYS A 129 -24.33 -2.40 -5.99
C LYS A 129 -25.33 -1.41 -6.59
N ASP A 130 -24.85 -0.40 -7.30
CA ASP A 130 -25.62 0.48 -8.16
C ASP A 130 -25.15 0.22 -9.59
N GLU A 131 -25.89 -0.52 -10.43
CA GLU A 131 -25.54 -0.71 -11.84
C GLU A 131 -25.51 0.64 -12.59
N LYS A 132 -24.40 1.38 -12.48
CA LYS A 132 -23.84 2.40 -13.36
C LYS A 132 -22.67 3.12 -12.65
N ILE A 133 -21.60 3.29 -13.44
CA ILE A 133 -20.47 4.24 -13.32
C ILE A 133 -19.29 3.82 -12.41
N ILE A 134 -18.18 3.37 -13.02
CA ILE A 134 -16.98 4.16 -13.38
C ILE A 134 -15.90 3.13 -13.80
N GLU A 135 -15.40 3.20 -15.04
CA GLU A 135 -14.12 2.58 -15.39
C GLU A 135 -12.99 3.40 -14.76
N VAL A 136 -12.28 2.82 -13.80
CA VAL A 136 -11.05 3.41 -13.27
C VAL A 136 -9.91 2.92 -14.15
N TYR A 137 -9.51 3.74 -15.10
CA TYR A 137 -8.28 3.54 -15.86
C TYR A 137 -7.08 3.95 -14.99
N PHE A 138 -6.04 3.11 -15.01
CA PHE A 138 -4.70 3.52 -14.62
C PHE A 138 -4.09 4.29 -15.80
N GLU A 139 -4.09 5.62 -15.76
CA GLU A 139 -3.26 6.40 -16.68
C GLU A 139 -1.84 6.45 -16.11
N SER A 140 -0.92 5.80 -16.83
CA SER A 140 0.45 6.28 -16.92
C SER A 140 0.42 7.58 -17.72
N GLU A 141 0.98 8.69 -17.21
CA GLU A 141 1.80 9.58 -18.04
C GLU A 141 2.55 10.68 -17.26
N GLU A 142 3.80 10.81 -17.71
CA GLU A 142 4.70 11.95 -17.82
C GLU A 142 4.38 13.31 -17.15
N CYS A 143 5.38 13.77 -16.41
CA CYS A 143 5.87 15.15 -16.24
C CYS A 143 4.85 16.30 -16.08
N GLY A 144 4.82 16.87 -14.88
CA GLY A 144 4.57 18.31 -14.69
C GLY A 144 3.28 18.67 -13.95
N SER A 145 3.40 18.85 -12.63
CA SER A 145 2.44 19.54 -11.75
C SER A 145 1.00 19.02 -11.75
N MET A 146 0.67 18.11 -10.83
CA MET A 146 -0.67 17.54 -10.71
C MET A 146 -1.43 18.11 -9.50
N ARG A 147 -2.62 18.67 -9.77
CA ARG A 147 -3.71 18.81 -8.79
C ARG A 147 -4.81 17.81 -9.18
N PRO A 148 -5.46 17.12 -8.23
CA PRO A 148 -6.60 16.27 -8.54
C PRO A 148 -7.76 17.13 -9.06
N SER A 149 -8.28 16.79 -10.24
CA SER A 149 -9.52 17.36 -10.76
C SER A 149 -10.68 16.44 -10.37
N TYR A 150 -11.50 16.90 -9.44
CA TYR A 150 -12.76 16.26 -9.08
C TYR A 150 -13.88 16.98 -9.81
N ASN A 151 -14.57 16.30 -10.73
CA ASN A 151 -15.83 16.83 -11.25
C ASN A 151 -16.97 16.36 -10.34
N THR A 152 -17.27 17.13 -9.30
CA THR A 152 -18.43 16.91 -8.43
C THR A 152 -19.64 17.67 -8.97
N TYR A 153 -20.64 16.90 -9.39
CA TYR A 153 -22.09 17.16 -9.45
C TYR A 153 -22.60 18.57 -9.76
N ASP A 154 -23.28 18.71 -10.91
CA ASP A 154 -24.42 19.62 -10.99
C ASP A 154 -25.60 18.97 -11.73
N LYS A 155 -26.82 19.21 -11.21
CA LYS A 155 -28.14 18.65 -11.54
C LYS A 155 -28.66 17.50 -10.66
N LEU A 156 -28.84 17.82 -9.38
CA LEU A 156 -29.93 17.26 -8.58
C LEU A 156 -31.29 17.67 -9.18
N LYS A 157 -31.96 16.78 -9.91
CA LYS A 157 -33.43 16.84 -10.05
C LYS A 157 -34.04 16.27 -8.78
N LYS A 158 -34.79 17.09 -8.03
CA LYS A 158 -35.55 16.67 -6.84
C LYS A 158 -36.54 15.55 -7.21
N PRO A 159 -36.70 14.49 -6.38
CA PRO A 159 -37.79 13.52 -6.53
C PRO A 159 -39.15 14.17 -6.17
N PRO A 160 -40.28 13.56 -6.59
CA PRO A 160 -41.58 14.23 -6.78
C PRO A 160 -42.20 14.81 -5.51
#